data_AF-A0A970WKF7-F1
#
_entry.id   AF-A0A970WKF7-F1
#
_cell.length_a   1.000
_cell.length_b   1.000
_cell.length_c   1.000
_cell.angle_alpha   90.00
_cell.angle_beta   90.00
_cell.angle_gamma   90.00
#
_symmetry.space_group_name_H-M   'P 1'
#
loop_
_entity.id
_entity.type
_entity.pdbx_description
1 polymer ?
#
loop_
_entity_poly.entity_id
_entity_poly.type
_entity_poly.pdbx_seq_one_letter_code
_entity_poly.pdbx_strand_id
1 'polypeptide(L)'
;MTLYPFPFPPHLIPELPEPAKDGNYYVDIRVRDRWDGILVVNAQGMVIGVQVCRGIAEYPLPFAPVDIQGVRPASVCNRFLASIPLNLFSASLISLFLISPVLLVLGFAVHALFFIGVILLCTGAILLMYQSAGFPWIRLPAALLGIYQVLFAIIGLLKWLRHTL
;
A
#
# COMPACT_ATOMS: atom_id res chain seq x y z
N MET A 1 12.15 22.97 -15.74
CA MET A 1 11.08 22.32 -14.95
C MET A 1 10.59 21.13 -15.75
N THR A 2 10.78 19.91 -15.28
CA THR A 2 10.22 18.71 -15.93
C THR A 2 8.77 18.59 -15.52
N LEU A 3 7.85 18.24 -16.42
CA LEU A 3 6.45 17.89 -16.16
C LEU A 3 6.24 16.40 -16.36
N TYR A 4 5.32 15.81 -15.62
CA TYR A 4 5.03 14.38 -15.70
C TYR A 4 3.90 14.09 -16.68
N PRO A 5 3.96 12.97 -17.44
CA PRO A 5 5.07 12.03 -17.56
C PRO A 5 6.28 12.62 -18.31
N PHE A 6 7.49 12.11 -18.04
CA PHE A 6 8.72 12.56 -18.71
C PHE A 6 9.56 11.38 -19.24
N PRO A 7 10.37 11.59 -20.30
CA PRO A 7 11.22 10.54 -20.84
C PRO A 7 12.32 10.16 -19.85
N PHE A 8 12.55 8.86 -19.68
CA PHE A 8 13.63 8.35 -18.87
C PHE A 8 15.00 8.70 -19.50
N PRO A 9 16.06 8.95 -18.70
CA PRO A 9 17.36 9.34 -19.24
C PRO A 9 17.91 8.28 -20.22
N PRO A 10 18.21 8.65 -21.49
CA PRO A 10 18.56 7.67 -22.52
C PRO A 10 19.81 6.84 -22.19
N HIS A 11 20.76 7.44 -21.48
CA HIS A 11 22.00 6.79 -21.09
C HIS A 11 21.82 5.69 -20.02
N LEU A 12 20.67 5.67 -19.32
CA LEU A 12 20.35 4.68 -18.29
C LEU A 12 19.39 3.59 -18.78
N ILE A 13 18.90 3.68 -20.02
CA ILE A 13 18.02 2.65 -20.62
C ILE A 13 18.69 1.26 -20.59
N PRO A 14 19.99 1.11 -20.92
CA PRO A 14 20.65 -0.19 -20.87
C PRO A 14 20.76 -0.79 -19.46
N GLU A 15 20.61 0.03 -18.42
CA GLU A 15 20.69 -0.38 -17.00
C GLU A 15 19.30 -0.76 -16.43
N LEU A 16 18.23 -0.66 -17.23
CA LEU A 16 16.90 -1.03 -16.80
C LEU A 16 16.82 -2.54 -16.50
N PRO A 17 16.17 -2.93 -15.39
CA PRO A 17 15.92 -4.34 -15.08
C PRO A 17 14.90 -4.94 -16.05
N GLU A 18 14.69 -6.25 -15.96
CA GLU A 18 13.57 -6.89 -16.65
C GLU A 18 12.22 -6.29 -16.19
N PRO A 19 11.25 -6.13 -17.11
CA PRO A 19 9.93 -5.61 -16.78
C PRO A 19 9.19 -6.58 -15.85
N ALA A 20 8.36 -6.03 -14.96
CA ALA A 20 7.46 -6.83 -14.15
C ALA A 20 6.29 -7.37 -14.99
N LYS A 21 5.46 -8.23 -14.39
CA LYS A 21 4.33 -8.89 -15.05
C LYS A 21 3.26 -7.94 -15.62
N ASP A 22 3.23 -6.71 -15.14
CA ASP A 22 2.36 -5.63 -15.61
C ASP A 22 2.96 -4.82 -16.78
N GLY A 23 4.17 -5.19 -17.24
CA GLY A 23 4.88 -4.51 -18.32
C GLY A 23 5.64 -3.26 -17.88
N ASN A 24 5.70 -2.95 -16.58
CA ASN A 24 6.38 -1.77 -16.05
C ASN A 24 7.74 -2.14 -15.44
N TYR A 25 8.69 -1.20 -15.52
CA TYR A 25 9.98 -1.28 -14.87
C TYR A 25 9.94 -0.52 -13.55
N TYR A 26 10.43 -1.18 -12.49
CA TYR A 26 10.49 -0.62 -11.15
C TYR A 26 11.94 -0.47 -10.72
N VAL A 27 12.41 0.78 -10.68
CA VAL A 27 13.83 1.09 -10.48
C VAL A 27 14.04 1.97 -9.26
N ASP A 28 15.01 1.61 -8.44
CA ASP A 28 15.62 2.56 -7.51
C ASP A 28 16.48 3.52 -8.34
N ILE A 29 16.44 4.81 -8.03
CA ILE A 29 17.27 5.82 -8.69
C ILE A 29 18.35 6.35 -7.76
N ARG A 30 19.52 6.67 -8.31
CA ARG A 30 20.60 7.39 -7.64
C ARG A 30 20.57 8.85 -8.08
N VAL A 31 20.37 9.75 -7.13
CA VAL A 31 20.35 11.20 -7.35
C VAL A 31 21.29 11.84 -6.33
N ARG A 32 22.20 12.71 -6.79
CA ARG A 32 23.20 13.39 -5.93
C ARG A 32 23.96 12.42 -5.01
N ASP A 33 24.49 11.34 -5.59
CA ASP A 33 25.25 10.30 -4.89
C ASP A 33 24.49 9.51 -3.81
N ARG A 34 23.16 9.61 -3.78
CA ARG A 34 22.30 8.86 -2.86
C ARG A 34 21.25 8.08 -3.62
N TRP A 35 21.03 6.83 -3.20
CA TRP A 35 19.90 6.04 -3.68
C TRP A 35 18.63 6.56 -3.01
N ASP A 36 17.79 7.26 -3.77
CA ASP A 36 16.61 7.93 -3.24
C ASP A 36 15.44 7.86 -4.21
N GLY A 37 14.46 7.03 -3.86
CA GLY A 37 13.19 6.91 -4.57
C GLY A 37 13.10 5.77 -5.55
N ILE A 38 11.86 5.46 -5.91
CA ILE A 38 11.48 4.48 -6.92
C ILE A 38 10.80 5.21 -8.07
N LEU A 39 11.22 4.91 -9.29
CA LEU A 39 10.50 5.27 -10.50
C LEU A 39 9.79 4.06 -11.09
N VAL A 40 8.61 4.32 -11.67
CA VAL A 40 7.90 3.39 -12.53
C VAL A 40 8.06 3.88 -13.95
N VAL A 41 8.69 3.08 -14.79
CA VAL A 41 8.89 3.35 -16.22
C VAL A 41 7.99 2.40 -17.00
N ASN A 42 7.26 2.89 -17.98
CA ASN A 42 6.45 2.03 -18.85
C ASN A 42 7.30 1.38 -19.96
N ALA A 43 6.67 0.50 -20.75
CA ALA A 43 7.30 -0.15 -21.90
C ALA A 43 7.88 0.83 -22.94
N GLN A 44 7.37 2.07 -22.99
CA GLN A 44 7.81 3.12 -23.91
C GLN A 44 8.97 3.96 -23.35
N GLY A 45 9.52 3.62 -22.18
CA GLY A 45 10.61 4.39 -21.56
C GLY A 45 10.16 5.72 -20.95
N MET A 46 8.85 5.89 -20.70
CA MET A 46 8.30 7.06 -20.03
C MET A 46 8.18 6.80 -18.54
N VAL A 47 8.60 7.76 -17.73
CA VAL A 47 8.38 7.74 -16.29
C VAL A 47 6.91 8.09 -16.03
N ILE A 48 6.17 7.09 -15.56
CA ILE A 48 4.72 7.11 -15.29
C ILE A 48 4.38 6.89 -13.81
N GLY A 49 5.40 6.73 -12.94
CA GLY A 49 5.29 6.65 -11.48
C GLY A 49 6.52 7.27 -10.81
N VAL A 50 6.38 8.12 -9.78
CA VAL A 50 7.51 8.57 -8.95
C VAL A 50 7.13 8.46 -7.47
N GLN A 51 7.93 7.74 -6.69
CA GLN A 51 7.77 7.63 -5.24
C GLN A 51 9.11 7.81 -4.56
N VAL A 52 9.39 9.02 -4.08
CA VAL A 52 10.69 9.45 -3.53
C VAL A 52 10.58 9.48 -2.01
N CYS A 53 11.59 9.00 -1.30
CA CYS A 53 11.64 9.10 0.16
C CYS A 53 10.39 8.58 0.92
N ARG A 54 9.98 7.31 0.69
CA ARG A 54 8.85 6.69 1.42
C ARG A 54 7.58 7.58 1.38
N GLY A 55 7.40 8.34 0.29
CA GLY A 55 6.43 9.41 0.07
C GLY A 55 6.01 9.48 -1.40
N ILE A 56 4.74 9.67 -1.72
CA ILE A 56 4.34 10.05 -3.09
C ILE A 56 4.67 11.53 -3.14
N ALA A 57 5.80 11.88 -3.77
CA ALA A 57 6.18 13.26 -3.94
C ALA A 57 5.23 13.87 -4.98
N GLU A 58 4.38 14.78 -4.52
CA GLU A 58 3.59 15.63 -5.40
C GLU A 58 4.52 16.53 -6.21
N TYR A 59 4.05 16.90 -7.38
CA TYR A 59 4.80 17.74 -8.29
C TYR A 59 4.98 19.16 -7.73
N PRO A 60 6.15 19.82 -7.93
CA PRO A 60 7.33 19.38 -8.65
C PRO A 60 8.23 18.42 -7.86
N LEU A 61 8.92 17.52 -8.57
CA LEU A 61 9.90 16.61 -7.96
C LEU A 61 11.12 17.38 -7.42
N PRO A 62 11.77 16.86 -6.35
CA PRO A 62 12.95 17.50 -5.75
C PRO A 62 14.23 17.40 -6.62
N PHE A 63 14.16 16.73 -7.77
CA PHE A 63 15.25 16.54 -8.71
C PHE A 63 14.76 16.61 -10.17
N ALA A 64 15.67 16.92 -11.08
CA ALA A 64 15.44 16.84 -12.52
C ALA A 64 15.83 15.44 -13.05
N PRO A 65 15.27 14.97 -14.17
CA PRO A 65 15.63 13.68 -14.77
C PRO A 65 17.12 13.59 -15.13
N VAL A 66 17.73 14.72 -15.47
CA VAL A 66 19.17 14.84 -15.76
C VAL A 66 20.05 14.61 -14.52
N ASP A 67 19.49 14.72 -13.31
CA ASP A 67 20.22 14.50 -12.06
C ASP A 67 20.27 13.02 -11.66
N ILE A 68 19.60 12.14 -12.41
CA ILE A 68 19.62 10.69 -12.19
C ILE A 68 20.96 10.17 -12.72
N GLN A 69 21.79 9.68 -11.80
CA GLN A 69 23.16 9.23 -12.06
C GLN A 69 23.28 7.72 -12.30
N GLY A 70 22.26 6.96 -11.91
CA GLY A 70 22.27 5.51 -12.04
C GLY A 70 20.97 4.89 -11.60
N VAL A 71 20.71 3.68 -12.08
CA VAL A 71 19.52 2.90 -11.72
C VAL A 71 19.88 1.48 -11.32
N ARG A 72 19.00 0.87 -10.54
CA ARG A 72 19.11 -0.54 -10.20
C ARG A 72 17.71 -1.12 -9.98
N PRO A 73 17.56 -2.46 -9.99
CA PRO A 73 16.31 -3.09 -9.63
C PRO A 73 15.83 -2.58 -8.26
N ALA A 74 14.58 -2.10 -8.17
CA ALA A 74 14.05 -1.62 -6.90
C ALA A 74 14.09 -2.74 -5.85
N SER A 75 14.71 -2.48 -4.69
CA SER A 75 14.83 -3.48 -3.63
C SER A 75 13.46 -3.92 -3.12
N VAL A 76 13.34 -5.16 -2.61
CA VAL A 76 12.08 -5.65 -2.02
C VAL A 76 11.59 -4.73 -0.90
N CYS A 77 12.52 -4.21 -0.08
CA CYS A 77 12.21 -3.26 0.99
C CYS A 77 11.66 -1.94 0.44
N ASN A 78 12.25 -1.39 -0.63
CA ASN A 78 11.75 -0.17 -1.25
C ASN A 78 10.41 -0.39 -1.93
N ARG A 79 10.22 -1.51 -2.64
CA ARG A 79 8.91 -1.89 -3.22
C ARG A 79 7.85 -2.02 -2.14
N PHE A 80 8.21 -2.60 -0.98
CA PHE A 80 7.33 -2.69 0.17
C PHE A 80 6.99 -1.31 0.74
N LEU A 81 7.97 -0.45 0.97
CA LEU A 81 7.74 0.91 1.46
C LEU A 81 6.94 1.76 0.46
N ALA A 82 7.15 1.56 -0.84
CA ALA A 82 6.36 2.18 -1.89
C ALA A 82 4.91 1.68 -1.92
N SER A 83 4.69 0.43 -1.50
CA SER A 83 3.35 -0.15 -1.34
C SER A 83 2.56 0.40 -0.17
N ILE A 84 3.21 1.13 0.74
CA ILE A 84 2.54 1.76 1.86
C ILE A 84 1.88 3.04 1.31
N PRO A 85 0.55 3.09 1.17
CA PRO A 85 -0.13 4.32 0.78
C PRO A 85 0.17 5.39 1.83
N LEU A 86 0.67 6.54 1.38
CA LEU A 86 1.04 7.66 2.25
C LEU A 86 -0.11 8.57 2.59
N ASN A 87 -1.08 8.66 1.68
CA ASN A 87 -2.38 9.18 2.04
C ASN A 87 -3.10 8.11 2.83
N LEU A 88 -3.27 8.42 4.11
CA LEU A 88 -3.74 7.54 5.16
C LEU A 88 -2.66 6.50 5.53
N PHE A 89 -1.97 6.77 6.63
CA PHE A 89 -1.81 5.79 7.71
C PHE A 89 -3.21 5.17 7.94
N SER A 90 -3.49 4.10 7.19
CA SER A 90 -4.73 3.93 6.44
C SER A 90 -5.95 3.79 7.32
N ALA A 91 -7.02 4.57 7.13
CA ALA A 91 -8.25 4.41 7.93
C ALA A 91 -8.71 2.94 7.95
N SER A 92 -8.51 2.21 6.84
CA SER A 92 -8.69 0.75 6.79
C SER A 92 -7.71 -0.02 7.68
N LEU A 93 -6.41 0.28 7.63
CA LEU A 93 -5.42 -0.36 8.51
C LEU A 93 -5.65 -0.01 9.99
N ILE A 94 -5.94 1.23 10.35
CA ILE A 94 -6.31 1.64 11.72
C ILE A 94 -7.57 0.90 12.16
N SER A 95 -8.57 0.81 11.27
CA SER A 95 -9.79 0.06 11.55
C SER A 95 -9.50 -1.41 11.87
N LEU A 96 -8.61 -2.05 11.10
CA LEU A 96 -8.28 -3.47 11.24
C LEU A 96 -7.30 -3.79 12.39
N PHE A 97 -6.34 -2.92 12.65
CA PHE A 97 -5.28 -3.19 13.64
C PHE A 97 -5.56 -2.59 15.02
N LEU A 98 -6.43 -1.57 15.10
CA LEU A 98 -6.70 -0.86 16.36
C LEU A 98 -8.17 -0.88 16.76
N ILE A 99 -9.09 -0.50 15.86
CA ILE A 99 -10.50 -0.32 16.23
C ILE A 99 -11.20 -1.68 16.37
N SER A 100 -11.03 -2.59 15.41
CA SER A 100 -11.71 -3.88 15.44
C SER A 100 -11.30 -4.78 16.61
N PRO A 101 -10.02 -4.84 17.09
CA PRO A 101 -9.71 -5.56 18.34
C PRO A 101 -10.43 -4.97 19.55
N VAL A 102 -10.53 -3.64 19.65
CA VAL A 102 -11.25 -2.98 20.76
C VAL A 102 -12.74 -3.32 20.71
N LEU A 103 -13.37 -3.26 19.54
CA LEU A 103 -14.76 -3.65 19.37
C LEU A 103 -14.99 -5.14 19.68
N LEU A 104 -14.05 -6.03 19.31
CA LEU A 104 -14.12 -7.44 19.67
C LEU A 104 -14.15 -7.62 21.20
N VAL A 105 -13.24 -6.96 21.93
CA VAL A 105 -13.20 -7.01 23.39
C VAL A 105 -14.51 -6.50 24.00
N LEU A 106 -15.05 -5.38 23.49
CA LEU A 106 -16.34 -4.84 23.94
C LEU A 106 -17.51 -5.79 23.61
N GLY A 107 -17.41 -6.56 22.53
CA GLY A 107 -18.39 -7.60 22.17
C GLY A 107 -18.46 -8.71 23.21
N PHE A 108 -17.32 -9.14 23.72
CA PHE A 108 -17.26 -10.15 24.79
C PHE A 108 -17.64 -9.60 26.16
N ALA A 109 -17.29 -8.35 26.46
CA ALA A 109 -17.43 -7.78 27.79
C ALA A 109 -18.74 -7.03 28.03
N VAL A 110 -19.37 -6.49 26.98
CA VAL A 110 -20.47 -5.52 27.12
C VAL A 110 -21.72 -5.94 26.36
N HIS A 111 -21.65 -6.05 25.03
CA HIS A 111 -22.86 -6.27 24.22
C HIS A 111 -22.57 -6.84 22.82
N ALA A 112 -23.44 -7.71 22.32
CA ALA A 112 -23.26 -8.35 21.01
C ALA A 112 -23.27 -7.39 19.80
N LEU A 113 -23.80 -6.18 19.96
CA LEU A 113 -23.81 -5.14 18.92
C LEU A 113 -22.39 -4.77 18.47
N PHE A 114 -21.39 -4.87 19.35
CA PHE A 114 -20.00 -4.61 18.98
C PHE A 114 -19.46 -5.67 18.01
N PHE A 115 -19.93 -6.93 18.06
CA PHE A 115 -19.58 -7.93 17.04
C PHE A 115 -20.11 -7.56 15.66
N ILE A 116 -21.33 -7.02 15.58
CA ILE A 116 -21.89 -6.50 14.32
C ILE A 116 -21.02 -5.35 13.79
N GLY A 117 -20.59 -4.45 14.69
CA GLY A 117 -19.66 -3.37 14.36
C GLY A 117 -18.34 -3.86 13.75
N VAL A 118 -17.74 -4.92 14.31
CA VAL A 118 -16.52 -5.54 13.76
C VAL A 118 -16.75 -6.06 12.35
N ILE A 119 -17.86 -6.76 12.10
CA ILE A 119 -18.17 -7.33 10.79
C ILE A 119 -18.24 -6.23 9.72
N LEU A 120 -19.01 -5.18 9.99
CA LEU A 120 -19.19 -4.06 9.07
C LEU A 120 -17.87 -3.30 8.83
N LEU A 121 -17.16 -2.99 9.91
CA LEU A 121 -15.91 -2.22 9.86
C LEU A 121 -14.82 -2.96 9.07
N CYS A 122 -14.57 -4.24 9.39
CA CYS A 122 -13.54 -5.01 8.73
C CYS A 122 -13.87 -5.26 7.25
N THR A 123 -15.13 -5.52 6.92
CA THR A 123 -15.57 -5.72 5.53
C THR A 123 -15.36 -4.43 4.72
N GLY A 124 -15.80 -3.28 5.25
CA GLY A 124 -15.61 -1.98 4.59
C GLY A 124 -14.14 -1.62 4.43
N ALA A 125 -13.32 -1.85 5.46
CA ALA A 125 -11.88 -1.59 5.43
C ALA A 125 -11.17 -2.41 4.34
N ILE A 126 -11.51 -3.69 4.18
CA ILE A 126 -10.97 -4.56 3.14
C ILE A 126 -11.36 -4.05 1.75
N LEU A 127 -12.64 -3.74 1.52
CA LEU A 127 -13.11 -3.25 0.21
C LEU A 127 -12.40 -1.94 -0.19
N LEU A 128 -12.32 -0.97 0.72
CA LEU A 128 -11.64 0.31 0.47
C LEU A 128 -10.14 0.12 0.19
N MET A 129 -9.49 -0.80 0.90
CA MET A 129 -8.07 -1.10 0.69
C MET A 129 -7.80 -1.66 -0.70
N TYR A 130 -8.68 -2.51 -1.23
CA TYR A 130 -8.53 -3.08 -2.58
C TYR A 130 -8.97 -2.15 -3.71
N GLN A 131 -9.77 -1.12 -3.44
CA GLN A 131 -10.13 -0.08 -4.41
C GLN A 131 -9.00 0.94 -4.66
N SER A 132 -8.08 1.11 -3.71
CA SER A 132 -6.97 2.05 -3.87
C SER A 132 -5.95 1.57 -4.92
N ALA A 133 -5.44 2.45 -5.77
CA ALA A 133 -4.31 2.14 -6.65
C ALA A 133 -3.01 2.02 -5.81
N GLY A 134 -2.19 1.01 -6.07
CA GLY A 134 -0.93 0.81 -5.33
C GLY A 134 -0.52 -0.66 -5.23
N PHE A 135 0.70 -0.88 -4.74
CA PHE A 135 1.26 -2.22 -4.63
C PHE A 135 0.54 -3.07 -3.56
N PRO A 136 0.29 -4.37 -3.82
CA PRO A 136 -0.59 -5.20 -2.98
C PRO A 136 0.07 -5.83 -1.74
N TRP A 137 1.35 -5.59 -1.48
CA TRP A 137 2.15 -6.38 -0.53
C TRP A 137 1.63 -6.34 0.91
N ILE A 138 1.17 -5.19 1.41
CA ILE A 138 0.59 -5.08 2.76
C ILE A 138 -0.91 -5.41 2.80
N ARG A 139 -1.58 -5.39 1.64
CA ARG A 139 -3.04 -5.54 1.54
C ARG A 139 -3.48 -6.95 1.86
N LEU A 140 -2.77 -7.95 1.34
CA LEU A 140 -3.12 -9.35 1.57
C LEU A 140 -2.99 -9.74 3.05
N PRO A 141 -1.87 -9.47 3.76
CA PRO A 141 -1.78 -9.74 5.20
C PRO A 141 -2.85 -9.01 6.02
N ALA A 142 -3.11 -7.72 5.73
CA ALA A 142 -4.14 -6.95 6.43
C ALA A 142 -5.55 -7.49 6.17
N ALA A 143 -5.85 -7.94 4.95
CA ALA A 143 -7.14 -8.52 4.62
C ALA A 143 -7.35 -9.87 5.31
N LEU A 144 -6.31 -10.71 5.39
CA LEU A 144 -6.37 -11.97 6.14
C LEU A 144 -6.66 -11.73 7.63
N LEU A 145 -6.04 -10.71 8.23
CA LEU A 145 -6.35 -10.29 9.60
C LEU A 145 -7.81 -9.85 9.74
N GLY A 146 -8.30 -9.02 8.82
CA GLY A 146 -9.69 -8.57 8.83
C GLY A 146 -10.70 -9.72 8.70
N ILE A 147 -10.44 -10.67 7.79
CA ILE A 147 -11.27 -11.88 7.62
C ILE A 147 -11.28 -12.70 8.92
N TYR A 148 -10.12 -12.89 9.54
CA TYR A 148 -10.03 -13.61 10.82
C TYR A 148 -10.89 -12.94 11.90
N GLN A 149 -10.82 -11.62 12.02
CA GLN A 149 -11.62 -10.87 13.00
C GLN A 149 -13.13 -10.94 12.71
N VAL A 150 -13.53 -10.91 11.44
CA VAL A 150 -14.94 -11.12 11.03
C VAL A 150 -15.43 -12.50 11.46
N LEU A 151 -14.66 -13.56 11.18
CA LEU A 151 -15.01 -14.92 11.59
C LEU A 151 -15.14 -15.03 13.11
N PHE A 152 -14.22 -14.40 13.85
CA PHE A 152 -14.25 -14.39 15.31
C PHE A 152 -15.48 -13.65 15.86
N ALA A 153 -15.85 -12.52 15.26
CA ALA A 153 -17.06 -11.78 15.61
C ALA A 153 -18.34 -12.57 15.35
N ILE A 154 -18.42 -13.29 14.21
CA ILE A 154 -19.55 -14.17 13.89
C ILE A 154 -19.70 -15.27 14.94
N ILE A 155 -18.59 -15.92 15.33
CA ILE A 155 -18.61 -16.96 16.37
C ILE A 155 -19.08 -16.36 17.70
N GLY A 156 -18.59 -15.18 18.08
CA GLY A 156 -19.01 -14.47 19.28
C GLY A 156 -20.52 -14.16 19.29
N LEU A 157 -21.03 -13.65 18.17
CA LEU A 157 -22.45 -13.32 17.98
C LEU A 157 -23.34 -14.58 18.08
N LEU A 158 -22.95 -15.67 17.44
CA LEU A 158 -23.68 -16.95 17.52
C LEU A 158 -23.70 -17.51 18.94
N LYS A 159 -22.60 -17.40 19.69
CA LYS A 159 -22.55 -17.80 21.10
C LYS A 159 -23.50 -16.95 21.95
N TRP A 160 -23.50 -15.64 21.74
CA TRP A 160 -24.39 -14.75 22.48
C TRP A 160 -25.85 -15.09 22.20
N LEU A 161 -26.24 -15.25 20.94
CA LEU A 161 -27.61 -15.62 20.54
C LEU A 161 -28.08 -16.94 21.17
N ARG A 162 -27.19 -17.93 21.31
CA ARG A 162 -27.51 -19.21 21.98
C ARG A 162 -27.73 -19.06 23.48
N HIS A 163 -27.23 -18.01 24.11
CA HIS A 163 -27.41 -17.77 25.54
C HIS A 163 -28.63 -16.89 25.84
N THR A 164 -29.12 -16.11 24.87
CA THR A 164 -30.27 -15.22 25.02
C THR A 164 -31.59 -15.77 24.47
N LEU A 165 -31.56 -16.81 23.64
CA LEU A 165 -32.72 -17.56 23.14
C LEU A 165 -32.92 -18.86 23.93
#